data_AF-A0A931XYT1-F1
#
_entry.id   AF-A0A931XYT1-F1
#
_cell.length_a   1.000
_cell.length_b   1.000
_cell.length_c   1.000
_cell.angle_alpha   90.00
_cell.angle_beta   90.00
_cell.angle_gamma   90.00
#
_symmetry.space_group_name_H-M   'P 1'
#
loop_
_entity.id
_entity.type
_entity.pdbx_description
1 polymer ?
#
loop_
_entity_poly.entity_id
_entity_poly.type
_entity_poly.pdbx_seq_one_letter_code
_entity_poly.pdbx_strand_id
1 'polypeptide(L)'
;MVGRVWCGTFCPLRLVADGARWLGDRVLGRGSTNPYLRLGWLLPVTFVAITFLVKVLEVQDVARRGAILFLVVGASAFVLSFFLRRGAWCRFLCPIGGWLARVARLSALEVASDEEGCGGCASKACLREDSPAGRCPAYLNPSKLESTRHCLVCWKCFRNCPGERSAMHLRWRLPGAELAEGRALDAWESVFVAGMLGMYVAVGHRSPSLQRVPWPALFFGSIALAMIAYLALCALVAAIARVPLREGLRRWGYVFLPLELGCAFVAFGDDALEFFGVTVIVARVMLIAGLAWSLALLVPIARRATATRRQALQAAGPITLALVAVTWAWLRWY
;
A
#
# COMPACT_ATOMS: atom_id res chain seq x y z
N MET A 1 -4.17 -9.11 3.99
CA MET A 1 -5.11 -9.88 3.14
C MET A 1 -6.54 -9.37 3.29
N VAL A 2 -7.07 -9.21 4.52
CA VAL A 2 -8.46 -8.79 4.78
C VAL A 2 -8.86 -7.51 4.03
N GLY A 3 -8.07 -6.44 4.09
CA GLY A 3 -8.39 -5.21 3.34
C GLY A 3 -8.43 -5.41 1.83
N ARG A 4 -7.63 -6.33 1.27
CA ARG A 4 -7.71 -6.68 -0.16
C ARG A 4 -8.97 -7.47 -0.48
N VAL A 5 -9.41 -8.37 0.40
CA VAL A 5 -10.71 -9.06 0.26
C VAL A 5 -11.86 -8.05 0.22
N TRP A 6 -11.80 -6.98 1.01
CA TRP A 6 -12.78 -5.89 0.94
C TRP A 6 -12.83 -5.22 -0.43
N CYS A 7 -11.68 -4.79 -0.97
CA CYS A 7 -11.59 -4.29 -2.35
C CYS A 7 -12.04 -5.34 -3.39
N GLY A 8 -11.85 -6.62 -3.06
CA GLY A 8 -12.16 -7.79 -3.85
C GLY A 8 -13.65 -8.13 -3.96
N THR A 9 -14.40 -7.90 -2.89
CA THR A 9 -15.72 -8.53 -2.74
C THR A 9 -16.79 -7.50 -2.40
N PHE A 10 -16.48 -6.51 -1.58
CA PHE A 10 -17.49 -5.64 -0.97
C PHE A 10 -17.44 -4.18 -1.47
N CYS A 11 -16.36 -3.77 -2.13
CA CYS A 11 -16.19 -2.37 -2.54
C CYS A 11 -17.17 -1.98 -3.68
N PRO A 12 -18.09 -1.01 -3.47
CA PRO A 12 -19.03 -0.58 -4.50
C PRO A 12 -18.34 0.09 -5.69
N LEU A 13 -17.24 0.81 -5.44
CA LEU A 13 -16.43 1.43 -6.51
C LEU A 13 -15.85 0.39 -7.46
N ARG A 14 -15.65 -0.85 -7.01
CA ARG A 14 -15.23 -1.93 -7.89
C ARG A 14 -16.34 -2.35 -8.83
N LEU A 15 -17.58 -2.46 -8.35
CA LEU A 15 -18.72 -2.78 -9.21
C LEU A 15 -18.86 -1.73 -10.31
N VAL A 16 -18.73 -0.45 -9.95
CA VAL A 16 -18.72 0.68 -10.90
C VAL A 16 -17.56 0.55 -11.90
N ALA A 17 -16.34 0.27 -11.42
CA ALA A 17 -15.16 0.13 -12.28
C ALA A 17 -15.23 -1.09 -13.22
N ASP A 18 -15.69 -2.24 -12.73
CA ASP A 18 -15.84 -3.46 -13.53
C ASP A 18 -16.96 -3.28 -14.57
N GLY A 19 -18.07 -2.63 -14.23
CA GLY A 19 -19.17 -2.29 -15.16
C GLY A 19 -18.74 -1.27 -16.22
N ALA A 20 -18.05 -0.20 -15.83
CA ALA A 20 -17.50 0.80 -16.75
C ALA A 20 -16.55 0.17 -17.78
N ARG A 21 -15.72 -0.77 -17.33
CA ARG A 21 -14.81 -1.51 -18.21
C ARG A 21 -15.52 -2.45 -19.15
N TRP A 22 -16.52 -3.18 -18.66
CA TRP A 22 -17.31 -4.05 -19.52
C TRP A 22 -17.98 -3.25 -20.65
N LEU A 23 -18.46 -2.05 -20.33
CA LEU A 23 -19.01 -1.12 -21.32
C LEU A 23 -17.92 -0.61 -22.28
N GLY A 24 -16.78 -0.17 -21.75
CA GLY A 24 -15.63 0.29 -22.54
C GLY A 24 -15.07 -0.78 -23.48
N ASP A 25 -15.05 -2.04 -23.06
CA ASP A 25 -14.60 -3.19 -23.87
C ASP A 25 -15.55 -3.47 -25.06
N ARG A 26 -16.84 -3.11 -24.94
CA ARG A 26 -17.82 -3.20 -26.03
C ARG A 26 -17.80 -2.01 -26.97
N VAL A 27 -17.69 -0.79 -26.42
CA VAL A 27 -17.79 0.45 -27.21
C VAL A 27 -16.48 0.76 -27.94
N LEU A 28 -15.34 0.62 -27.27
CA LEU A 28 -14.02 1.04 -27.78
C LEU A 28 -13.19 -0.15 -28.33
N GLY A 29 -13.81 -1.32 -28.57
CA GLY A 29 -13.13 -2.56 -28.99
C GLY A 29 -12.17 -3.11 -27.91
N ARG A 30 -11.37 -4.16 -28.16
CA ARG A 30 -10.36 -4.70 -27.21
C ARG A 30 -8.99 -4.00 -27.35
N GLY A 31 -8.95 -2.68 -27.21
CA GLY A 31 -7.72 -1.89 -27.36
C GLY A 31 -6.77 -1.98 -26.15
N SER A 32 -5.48 -2.19 -26.41
CA SER A 32 -4.41 -2.23 -25.39
C SER A 32 -3.80 -0.83 -25.19
N THR A 33 -4.49 0.07 -24.49
CA THR A 33 -3.79 1.26 -23.96
C THR A 33 -3.08 0.87 -22.68
N ASN A 34 -1.77 0.64 -22.80
CA ASN A 34 -0.86 0.42 -21.70
C ASN A 34 0.20 1.55 -21.53
N PRO A 35 -0.14 2.86 -21.47
CA PRO A 35 0.88 3.90 -21.30
C PRO A 35 1.25 4.14 -19.83
N TYR A 36 0.38 3.83 -18.87
CA TYR A 36 0.47 4.39 -17.51
C TYR A 36 1.16 3.50 -16.45
N LEU A 37 1.87 2.45 -16.88
CA LEU A 37 2.61 1.50 -16.02
C LEU A 37 3.69 2.14 -15.12
N ARG A 38 3.99 3.44 -15.29
CA ARG A 38 5.04 4.15 -14.54
C ARG A 38 4.54 5.28 -13.63
N LEU A 39 3.24 5.55 -13.55
CA LEU A 39 2.72 6.61 -12.69
C LEU A 39 2.54 6.13 -11.23
N GLY A 40 3.59 5.53 -10.66
CA GLY A 40 3.62 5.17 -9.24
C GLY A 40 3.44 6.38 -8.33
N TRP A 41 3.73 7.59 -8.82
CA TRP A 41 3.53 8.85 -8.11
C TRP A 41 2.05 9.28 -8.03
N LEU A 42 1.15 8.75 -8.87
CA LEU A 42 -0.27 9.12 -8.80
C LEU A 42 -0.90 8.65 -7.49
N LEU A 43 -0.57 7.46 -7.00
CA LEU A 43 -1.09 6.95 -5.73
C LEU A 43 -0.79 7.85 -4.52
N PRO A 44 0.47 8.25 -4.25
CA PRO A 44 0.75 9.20 -3.19
C PRO A 44 0.01 10.52 -3.38
N VAL A 45 -0.03 11.04 -4.61
CA VAL A 45 -0.68 12.33 -4.89
C VAL A 45 -2.20 12.24 -4.66
N THR A 46 -2.87 11.20 -5.15
CA THR A 46 -4.33 11.04 -4.94
C THR A 46 -4.65 10.79 -3.47
N PHE A 47 -3.79 10.08 -2.74
CA PHE A 47 -3.94 9.88 -1.30
C PHE A 47 -3.80 11.20 -0.53
N VAL A 48 -2.71 11.94 -0.76
CA VAL A 48 -2.47 13.22 -0.09
C VAL A 48 -3.58 14.23 -0.44
N ALA A 49 -3.98 14.29 -1.71
CA ALA A 49 -5.05 15.17 -2.18
C ALA A 49 -6.40 14.83 -1.54
N ILE A 50 -6.79 13.55 -1.50
CA ILE A 50 -8.09 13.18 -0.92
C ILE A 50 -8.11 13.42 0.59
N THR A 51 -7.01 13.12 1.31
CA THR A 51 -6.92 13.38 2.75
C THR A 51 -7.01 14.88 3.04
N PHE A 52 -6.34 15.71 2.24
CA PHE A 52 -6.42 17.15 2.34
C PHE A 52 -7.85 17.66 2.10
N LEU A 53 -8.49 17.21 1.01
CA LEU A 53 -9.87 17.60 0.67
C LEU A 53 -10.88 17.16 1.71
N VAL A 54 -10.75 15.94 2.25
CA VAL A 54 -11.65 15.42 3.29
C VAL A 54 -11.65 16.31 4.52
N LYS A 55 -10.46 16.79 4.93
CA LYS A 55 -10.34 17.67 6.09
C LYS A 55 -10.81 19.09 5.80
N VAL A 56 -10.39 19.68 4.68
CA VAL A 56 -10.75 21.07 4.32
C VAL A 56 -12.23 21.25 4.03
N LEU A 57 -12.86 20.24 3.40
CA LEU A 57 -14.29 20.27 3.12
C LEU A 57 -15.14 19.76 4.30
N GLU A 58 -14.52 19.39 5.42
CA GLU A 58 -15.21 18.86 6.62
C GLU A 58 -16.22 17.78 6.24
N VAL A 59 -15.75 16.83 5.43
CA VAL A 59 -16.62 15.82 4.80
C VAL A 59 -17.27 14.92 5.86
N GLN A 60 -16.65 14.79 7.02
CA GLN A 60 -17.13 14.01 8.16
C GLN A 60 -18.30 14.68 8.88
N ASP A 61 -18.36 16.02 8.90
CA ASP A 61 -19.37 16.75 9.67
C ASP A 61 -20.69 16.94 8.90
N VAL A 62 -20.62 16.93 7.56
CA VAL A 62 -21.79 17.18 6.70
C VAL A 62 -22.01 16.02 5.72
N ALA A 63 -23.06 15.23 5.97
CA ALA A 63 -23.44 14.08 5.15
C ALA A 63 -23.56 14.40 3.64
N ARG A 64 -24.06 15.60 3.30
CA ARG A 64 -24.15 16.06 1.91
C ARG A 64 -22.78 16.18 1.24
N ARG A 65 -21.77 16.70 1.94
CA ARG A 65 -20.40 16.83 1.41
C ARG A 65 -19.75 15.45 1.25
N GLY A 66 -20.01 14.53 2.18
CA GLY A 66 -19.71 13.10 2.08
C GLY A 66 -20.27 12.45 0.82
N ALA A 67 -21.58 12.61 0.59
CA ALA A 67 -22.26 12.07 -0.58
C ALA A 67 -21.68 12.63 -1.90
N ILE A 68 -21.45 13.95 -1.97
CA ILE A 68 -20.85 14.59 -3.14
C ILE A 68 -19.45 14.03 -3.41
N LEU A 69 -18.59 13.94 -2.39
CA LEU A 69 -17.26 13.37 -2.56
C LEU A 69 -17.33 11.92 -3.07
N PHE A 70 -18.22 11.10 -2.49
CA PHE A 70 -18.41 9.72 -2.93
C PHE A 70 -18.88 9.64 -4.39
N LEU A 71 -19.79 10.52 -4.81
CA LEU A 71 -20.24 10.60 -6.21
C LEU A 71 -19.12 11.05 -7.15
N VAL A 72 -18.31 12.04 -6.77
CA VAL A 72 -17.15 12.48 -7.58
C VAL A 72 -16.11 11.37 -7.70
N VAL A 73 -15.81 10.66 -6.61
CA VAL A 73 -14.89 9.51 -6.62
C VAL A 73 -15.48 8.34 -7.43
N GLY A 74 -16.78 8.11 -7.35
CA GLY A 74 -17.49 7.10 -8.16
C GLY A 74 -17.50 7.44 -9.66
N ALA A 75 -17.78 8.69 -10.01
CA ALA A 75 -17.77 9.18 -11.38
C ALA A 75 -16.36 9.12 -11.97
N SER A 76 -15.34 9.55 -11.22
CA SER A 76 -13.95 9.43 -11.65
C SER A 76 -13.55 7.95 -11.81
N ALA A 77 -13.95 7.06 -10.90
CA ALA A 77 -13.75 5.62 -11.05
C ALA A 77 -14.40 5.08 -12.33
N PHE A 78 -15.62 5.51 -12.66
CA PHE A 78 -16.32 5.13 -13.88
C PHE A 78 -15.58 5.62 -15.13
N VAL A 79 -15.36 6.93 -15.24
CA VAL A 79 -14.70 7.57 -16.39
C VAL A 79 -13.32 6.97 -16.62
N LEU A 80 -12.51 6.87 -15.56
CA LEU A 80 -11.16 6.35 -15.68
C LEU A 80 -11.16 4.86 -15.98
N SER A 81 -12.09 4.06 -15.45
CA SER A 81 -12.14 2.64 -15.78
C SER A 81 -12.70 2.38 -17.19
N PHE A 82 -13.53 3.29 -17.71
CA PHE A 82 -14.02 3.26 -19.09
C PHE A 82 -12.89 3.51 -20.11
N PHE A 83 -12.04 4.50 -19.86
CA PHE A 83 -10.91 4.85 -20.74
C PHE A 83 -9.63 4.04 -20.44
N LEU A 84 -9.27 3.90 -19.16
CA LEU A 84 -8.08 3.20 -18.68
C LEU A 84 -8.42 1.77 -18.27
N ARG A 85 -7.96 0.84 -19.09
CA ARG A 85 -8.24 -0.58 -18.92
C ARG A 85 -7.28 -1.23 -17.92
N ARG A 86 -7.41 -2.53 -17.72
CA ARG A 86 -6.52 -3.34 -16.87
C ARG A 86 -6.64 -3.14 -15.35
N GLY A 87 -7.78 -2.64 -14.87
CA GLY A 87 -7.96 -2.37 -13.44
C GLY A 87 -7.12 -1.19 -12.94
N ALA A 88 -6.83 -0.23 -13.82
CA ALA A 88 -5.97 0.91 -13.54
C ALA A 88 -6.43 1.72 -12.32
N TRP A 89 -7.74 1.92 -12.15
CA TRP A 89 -8.31 2.62 -11.00
C TRP A 89 -7.84 2.00 -9.67
N CYS A 90 -8.18 0.73 -9.44
CA CYS A 90 -7.83 0.03 -8.19
C CYS A 90 -6.32 -0.14 -7.98
N ARG A 91 -5.53 -0.11 -9.06
CA ARG A 91 -4.09 -0.36 -9.05
C ARG A 91 -3.23 0.90 -8.87
N PHE A 92 -3.67 2.04 -9.41
CA PHE A 92 -2.83 3.23 -9.56
C PHE A 92 -3.47 4.55 -9.14
N LEU A 93 -4.80 4.63 -9.00
CA LEU A 93 -5.47 5.90 -8.68
C LEU A 93 -6.25 5.86 -7.37
N CYS A 94 -6.84 4.71 -7.02
CA CYS A 94 -7.61 4.54 -5.80
C CYS A 94 -6.69 4.70 -4.57
N PRO A 95 -6.88 5.72 -3.73
CA PRO A 95 -5.99 6.02 -2.62
C PRO A 95 -5.98 4.88 -1.59
N ILE A 96 -7.17 4.40 -1.22
CA ILE A 96 -7.34 3.23 -0.34
C ILE A 96 -6.73 1.98 -0.99
N GLY A 97 -6.90 1.82 -2.30
CA GLY A 97 -6.33 0.72 -3.07
C GLY A 97 -4.81 0.70 -3.05
N GLY A 98 -4.14 1.85 -3.13
CA GLY A 98 -2.68 1.98 -3.05
C GLY A 98 -2.13 1.77 -1.64
N TRP A 99 -2.80 2.30 -0.62
CA TRP A 99 -2.43 2.05 0.77
C TRP A 99 -2.54 0.56 1.12
N LEU A 100 -3.68 -0.06 0.80
CA LEU A 100 -3.88 -1.51 0.98
C LEU A 100 -2.93 -2.37 0.13
N ALA A 101 -2.42 -1.85 -1.00
CA ALA A 101 -1.40 -2.54 -1.80
C ALA A 101 -0.14 -2.80 -1.01
N ARG A 102 0.32 -1.77 -0.31
CA ARG A 102 1.56 -1.82 0.46
C ARG A 102 1.35 -2.68 1.70
N VAL A 103 0.28 -2.45 2.46
CA VAL A 103 -0.05 -3.25 3.65
C VAL A 103 -0.30 -4.72 3.30
N ALA A 104 -0.80 -5.05 2.09
CA ALA A 104 -0.96 -6.44 1.67
C ALA A 104 0.35 -7.22 1.60
N ARG A 105 1.50 -6.56 1.48
CA ARG A 105 2.82 -7.20 1.46
C ARG A 105 3.25 -7.70 2.85
N LEU A 106 2.63 -7.17 3.90
CA LEU A 106 2.79 -7.63 5.28
C LEU A 106 1.90 -8.84 5.62
N SER A 107 1.07 -9.34 4.70
CA SER A 107 0.12 -10.41 5.00
C SER A 107 0.78 -11.77 5.27
N ALA A 108 0.25 -12.49 6.25
CA ALA A 108 0.61 -13.88 6.56
C ALA A 108 0.08 -14.90 5.52
N LEU A 109 -0.92 -14.51 4.73
CA LEU A 109 -1.54 -15.34 3.72
C LEU A 109 -1.39 -14.68 2.34
N GLU A 110 -1.12 -15.51 1.34
CA GLU A 110 -1.11 -15.11 -0.06
C GLU A 110 -1.84 -16.11 -0.95
N VAL A 111 -2.39 -15.59 -2.05
CA VAL A 111 -2.86 -16.42 -3.17
C VAL A 111 -1.65 -16.81 -3.98
N ALA A 112 -1.32 -18.10 -3.98
CA ALA A 112 -0.23 -18.66 -4.75
C ALA A 112 -0.77 -19.63 -5.80
N SER A 113 0.03 -19.87 -6.83
CA SER A 113 -0.22 -20.91 -7.80
C SER A 113 0.99 -21.82 -7.91
N ASP A 114 0.75 -23.11 -8.10
CA ASP A 114 1.79 -24.05 -8.49
C ASP A 114 2.35 -23.68 -9.88
N GLU A 115 3.67 -23.58 -9.99
CA GLU A 115 4.34 -23.14 -11.21
C GLU A 115 4.15 -24.14 -12.34
N GLU A 116 4.21 -25.44 -12.05
CA GLU A 116 4.05 -26.50 -13.06
C GLU A 116 2.58 -26.61 -13.49
N GLY A 117 1.67 -26.79 -12.52
CA GLY A 117 0.24 -26.93 -12.79
C GLY A 117 -0.36 -25.69 -13.46
N CYS A 118 -0.10 -24.50 -12.91
CA CYS A 118 -0.64 -23.25 -13.45
C CYS A 118 0.11 -22.84 -14.72
N GLY A 119 1.44 -22.97 -14.75
CA GLY A 119 2.30 -22.59 -15.88
C GLY A 119 1.89 -23.30 -17.17
N GLY A 120 1.73 -24.62 -17.12
CA GLY A 120 1.33 -25.44 -18.26
C GLY A 120 -0.15 -25.39 -18.64
N CYS A 121 -0.97 -24.55 -17.97
CA CYS A 121 -2.42 -24.52 -18.19
C CYS A 121 -2.73 -23.86 -19.54
N ALA A 122 -3.17 -24.64 -20.53
CA ALA A 122 -3.45 -24.15 -21.88
C ALA A 122 -4.69 -23.25 -21.94
N SER A 123 -5.73 -23.55 -21.15
CA SER A 123 -7.00 -22.81 -21.21
C SER A 123 -6.88 -21.38 -20.66
N LYS A 124 -6.01 -21.17 -19.64
CA LYS A 124 -5.87 -19.92 -18.87
C LYS A 124 -7.20 -19.20 -18.66
N ALA A 125 -8.26 -19.95 -18.31
CA ALA A 125 -9.62 -19.42 -18.22
C ALA A 125 -9.72 -18.19 -17.29
N CYS A 126 -8.91 -18.15 -16.22
CA CYS A 126 -8.82 -17.02 -15.29
C CYS A 126 -8.38 -15.68 -15.91
N LEU A 127 -7.80 -15.68 -17.12
CA LEU A 127 -7.39 -14.49 -17.86
C LEU A 127 -8.41 -14.03 -18.90
N ARG A 128 -9.38 -14.88 -19.23
CA ARG A 128 -10.35 -14.65 -20.29
C ARG A 128 -11.68 -14.15 -19.74
N GLU A 129 -12.32 -13.26 -20.49
CA GLU A 129 -13.59 -12.65 -20.08
C GLU A 129 -14.77 -13.63 -20.18
N ASP A 130 -14.71 -14.58 -21.12
CA ASP A 130 -15.72 -15.63 -21.35
C ASP A 130 -15.72 -16.76 -20.32
N SER A 131 -14.94 -16.63 -19.24
CA SER A 131 -14.91 -17.62 -18.17
C SER A 131 -16.11 -17.48 -17.22
N PRO A 132 -16.53 -18.55 -16.53
CA PRO A 132 -17.72 -18.53 -15.65
C PRO A 132 -17.70 -17.45 -14.57
N ALA A 133 -16.54 -17.18 -13.95
CA ALA A 133 -16.39 -16.10 -12.97
C ALA A 133 -15.88 -14.78 -13.60
N GLY A 134 -15.69 -14.74 -14.91
CA GLY A 134 -15.03 -13.68 -15.66
C GLY A 134 -13.53 -13.59 -15.34
N ARG A 135 -12.81 -12.73 -16.05
CA ARG A 135 -11.35 -12.59 -15.88
C ARG A 135 -10.96 -11.98 -14.53
N CYS A 136 -9.68 -12.12 -14.17
CA CYS A 136 -9.06 -11.37 -13.09
C CYS A 136 -9.22 -9.84 -13.30
N PRO A 137 -9.87 -9.11 -12.37
CA PRO A 137 -10.14 -7.68 -12.52
C PRO A 137 -8.85 -6.84 -12.54
N ALA A 138 -7.77 -7.31 -11.91
CA ALA A 138 -6.47 -6.65 -11.90
C ALA A 138 -5.54 -7.14 -13.03
N TYR A 139 -6.03 -8.03 -13.91
CA TYR A 139 -5.29 -8.56 -15.07
C TYR A 139 -3.98 -9.25 -14.68
N LEU A 140 -3.97 -9.82 -13.47
CA LEU A 140 -2.84 -10.58 -12.97
C LEU A 140 -2.92 -12.00 -13.51
N ASN A 141 -1.78 -12.49 -13.98
CA ASN A 141 -1.59 -13.89 -14.29
C ASN A 141 -1.06 -14.60 -13.05
N PRO A 142 -1.82 -15.53 -12.43
CA PRO A 142 -1.35 -16.28 -11.26
C PRO A 142 0.01 -16.95 -11.49
N SER A 143 0.25 -17.51 -12.67
CA SER A 143 1.51 -18.22 -12.98
C SER A 143 2.74 -17.32 -13.10
N LYS A 144 2.56 -16.00 -13.04
CA LYS A 144 3.65 -15.00 -13.08
C LYS A 144 3.52 -13.99 -11.93
N LEU A 145 2.82 -14.37 -10.86
CA LEU A 145 2.51 -13.47 -9.77
C LEU A 145 3.69 -13.41 -8.79
N GLU A 146 4.53 -12.37 -8.90
CA GLU A 146 5.68 -12.18 -8.02
C GLU A 146 5.32 -11.51 -6.67
N SER A 147 4.23 -10.76 -6.61
CA SER A 147 3.87 -9.93 -5.45
C SER A 147 2.36 -9.89 -5.23
N THR A 148 1.93 -9.90 -3.97
CA THR A 148 0.51 -9.77 -3.61
C THR A 148 0.00 -8.34 -3.70
N ARG A 149 0.88 -7.35 -3.95
CA ARG A 149 0.54 -5.93 -3.88
C ARG A 149 -0.67 -5.56 -4.72
N HIS A 150 -0.82 -6.12 -5.91
CA HIS A 150 -1.91 -5.80 -6.84
C HIS A 150 -3.07 -6.81 -6.80
N CYS A 151 -2.94 -7.89 -6.01
CA CYS A 151 -3.96 -8.91 -5.89
C CYS A 151 -5.15 -8.38 -5.08
N LEU A 152 -6.33 -8.33 -5.70
CA LEU A 152 -7.58 -7.94 -5.03
C LEU A 152 -8.24 -9.10 -4.27
N VAL A 153 -7.63 -10.28 -4.21
CA VAL A 153 -8.15 -11.46 -3.48
C VAL A 153 -9.64 -11.71 -3.77
N CYS A 154 -9.99 -11.65 -5.06
CA CYS A 154 -11.37 -11.77 -5.54
C CYS A 154 -11.81 -13.20 -5.84
N TRP A 155 -10.92 -14.18 -5.66
CA TRP A 155 -11.15 -15.62 -5.84
C TRP A 155 -11.56 -16.09 -7.24
N LYS A 156 -11.65 -15.20 -8.24
CA LYS A 156 -11.96 -15.59 -9.63
C LYS A 156 -10.95 -16.59 -10.20
N CYS A 157 -9.68 -16.48 -9.84
CA CYS A 157 -8.65 -17.45 -10.25
C CYS A 157 -8.90 -18.86 -9.70
N PHE A 158 -9.42 -18.99 -8.48
CA PHE A 158 -9.81 -20.30 -7.92
C PHE A 158 -11.04 -20.85 -8.65
N ARG A 159 -12.07 -20.01 -8.86
CA ARG A 159 -13.32 -20.43 -9.52
C ARG A 159 -13.14 -20.84 -10.99
N ASN A 160 -12.20 -20.18 -11.68
CA ASN A 160 -11.89 -20.48 -13.07
C ASN A 160 -10.76 -21.51 -13.23
N CYS A 161 -10.17 -22.01 -12.14
CA CYS A 161 -9.14 -23.03 -12.23
C CYS A 161 -9.80 -24.37 -12.60
N PRO A 162 -9.35 -25.07 -13.65
CA PRO A 162 -9.86 -26.41 -13.94
C PRO A 162 -9.54 -27.34 -12.76
N GLY A 163 -10.56 -28.10 -12.32
CA GLY A 163 -10.46 -28.97 -11.14
C GLY A 163 -9.36 -30.03 -11.26
N GLU A 164 -9.13 -30.52 -12.48
CA GLU A 164 -8.11 -31.54 -12.80
C GLU A 164 -6.68 -31.12 -12.45
N ARG A 165 -6.38 -29.82 -12.41
CA ARG A 165 -5.04 -29.32 -12.06
C ARG A 165 -4.97 -28.73 -10.66
N SER A 166 -6.08 -28.21 -10.14
CA SER A 166 -6.18 -27.56 -8.83
C SER A 166 -4.93 -26.75 -8.44
N ALA A 167 -4.44 -25.92 -9.36
CA ALA A 167 -3.12 -25.30 -9.22
C ALA A 167 -3.12 -24.07 -8.29
N MET A 168 -4.28 -23.61 -7.83
CA MET A 168 -4.41 -22.44 -6.96
C MET A 168 -4.52 -22.88 -5.50
N HIS A 169 -3.71 -22.28 -4.62
CA HIS A 169 -3.74 -22.57 -3.19
C HIS A 169 -3.48 -21.31 -2.35
N LEU A 170 -3.84 -21.37 -1.08
CA LEU A 170 -3.45 -20.36 -0.11
C LEU A 170 -2.15 -20.78 0.54
N ARG A 171 -1.12 -19.95 0.41
CA ARG A 171 0.18 -20.19 1.01
C ARG A 171 0.30 -19.37 2.29
N TRP A 172 0.61 -20.05 3.39
CA TRP A 172 1.03 -19.40 4.62
C TRP A 172 2.48 -18.92 4.45
N ARG A 173 2.73 -17.68 4.85
CA ARG A 173 4.06 -17.06 4.84
C ARG A 173 4.23 -16.21 6.09
N LEU A 174 5.48 -16.01 6.49
CA LEU A 174 5.79 -15.07 7.57
C LEU A 174 5.31 -13.65 7.18
N PRO A 175 4.66 -12.90 8.08
CA PRO A 175 4.25 -11.52 7.83
C PRO A 175 5.42 -10.64 7.39
N GLY A 176 5.37 -10.13 6.16
CA GLY A 176 6.46 -9.33 5.57
C GLY A 176 7.55 -10.14 4.86
N ALA A 177 7.40 -11.46 4.69
CA ALA A 177 8.32 -12.30 3.93
C ALA A 177 8.56 -11.78 2.50
N GLU A 178 7.53 -11.22 1.86
CA GLU A 178 7.65 -10.61 0.54
C GLU A 178 8.66 -9.45 0.48
N LEU A 179 8.73 -8.66 1.57
CA LEU A 179 9.65 -7.54 1.71
C LEU A 179 11.05 -8.04 2.04
N ALA A 180 11.15 -9.01 2.96
CA ALA A 180 12.38 -9.69 3.31
C ALA A 180 13.02 -10.37 2.08
N GLU A 181 12.20 -10.84 1.13
CA GLU A 181 12.65 -11.44 -0.11
C GLU A 181 13.00 -10.45 -1.22
N GLY A 182 12.51 -9.21 -1.11
CA GLY A 182 12.76 -8.17 -2.10
C GLY A 182 11.98 -8.33 -3.41
N ARG A 183 10.80 -8.98 -3.36
CA ARG A 183 9.97 -9.20 -4.56
C ARG A 183 9.35 -7.88 -5.03
N ALA A 184 9.52 -7.51 -6.31
CA ALA A 184 8.90 -6.31 -6.91
C ALA A 184 9.04 -5.00 -6.08
N LEU A 185 10.24 -4.70 -5.56
CA LEU A 185 10.51 -3.46 -4.82
C LEU A 185 10.68 -2.24 -5.74
N ASP A 186 9.93 -1.19 -5.42
CA ASP A 186 9.86 0.07 -6.16
C ASP A 186 10.25 1.26 -5.28
N ALA A 187 11.04 2.20 -5.83
CA ALA A 187 11.46 3.39 -5.10
C ALA A 187 10.29 4.32 -4.75
N TRP A 188 9.30 4.44 -5.65
CA TRP A 188 8.15 5.30 -5.41
C TRP A 188 7.31 4.82 -4.22
N GLU A 189 7.19 3.51 -4.00
CA GLU A 189 6.48 2.95 -2.84
C GLU A 189 7.22 3.30 -1.56
N SER A 190 8.55 3.21 -1.57
CA SER A 190 9.38 3.58 -0.41
C SER A 190 9.27 5.07 -0.07
N VAL A 191 9.30 5.94 -1.07
CA VAL A 191 9.07 7.39 -0.88
C VAL A 191 7.64 7.66 -0.41
N PHE A 192 6.66 6.90 -0.91
CA PHE A 192 5.27 7.01 -0.45
C PHE A 192 5.13 6.63 1.03
N VAL A 193 5.81 5.58 1.50
CA VAL A 193 5.86 5.23 2.94
C VAL A 193 6.37 6.41 3.77
N ALA A 194 7.46 7.04 3.35
CA ALA A 194 8.01 8.22 4.04
C ALA A 194 7.03 9.40 4.05
N GLY A 195 6.42 9.72 2.91
CA GLY A 195 5.40 10.77 2.82
C GLY A 195 4.18 10.50 3.71
N MET A 196 3.77 9.24 3.85
CA MET A 196 2.67 8.85 4.73
C MET A 196 2.99 9.03 6.20
N LEU A 197 4.20 8.67 6.63
CA LEU A 197 4.63 8.93 8.01
C LEU A 197 4.57 10.43 8.34
N GLY A 198 5.00 11.29 7.41
CA GLY A 198 4.85 12.74 7.56
C GLY A 198 3.39 13.19 7.62
N MET A 199 2.55 12.69 6.72
CA MET A 199 1.13 13.01 6.70
C MET A 199 0.42 12.59 8.00
N TYR A 200 0.73 11.42 8.56
CA TYR A 200 0.12 10.98 9.83
C TYR A 200 0.51 11.86 11.00
N VAL A 201 1.70 12.46 10.99
CA VAL A 201 2.06 13.47 11.99
C VAL A 201 1.10 14.65 11.94
N ALA A 202 0.71 15.13 10.75
CA ALA A 202 -0.21 16.26 10.62
C ALA A 202 -1.67 15.91 10.96
N VAL A 203 -2.05 14.63 10.87
CA VAL A 203 -3.42 14.16 11.15
C VAL A 203 -3.60 13.73 12.60
N GLY A 204 -2.60 13.05 13.19
CA GLY A 204 -2.72 12.37 14.49
C GLY A 204 -1.82 12.91 15.60
N HIS A 205 -1.15 14.05 15.44
CA HIS A 205 -0.36 14.60 16.54
C HIS A 205 -1.25 15.08 17.69
N ARG A 206 -0.84 14.82 18.94
CA ARG A 206 -1.42 15.40 20.16
C ARG A 206 -0.53 16.45 20.83
N SER A 207 0.52 16.90 20.13
CA SER A 207 1.47 17.87 20.67
C SER A 207 0.89 19.29 20.77
N PRO A 208 0.98 19.98 21.92
CA PRO A 208 0.56 21.38 22.08
C PRO A 208 1.30 22.37 21.17
N SER A 209 2.57 22.07 20.84
CA SER A 209 3.38 22.96 20.00
C SER A 209 2.92 22.94 18.53
N LEU A 210 2.54 21.76 18.03
CA LEU A 210 2.10 21.62 16.63
C LEU A 210 0.70 22.19 16.40
N GLN A 211 -0.15 22.24 17.44
CA GLN A 211 -1.49 22.83 17.36
C GLN A 211 -1.48 24.33 17.03
N ARG A 212 -0.37 25.03 17.28
CA ARG A 212 -0.22 26.46 16.95
C ARG A 212 0.05 26.72 15.47
N VAL A 213 0.44 25.71 14.71
CA VAL A 213 0.77 25.85 13.28
C VAL A 213 -0.52 25.72 12.46
N PRO A 214 -0.75 26.58 11.44
CA PRO A 214 -1.89 26.42 10.55
C PRO A 214 -1.90 25.02 9.92
N TRP A 215 -3.05 24.34 9.97
CA TRP A 215 -3.15 22.94 9.56
C TRP A 215 -2.61 22.64 8.14
N PRO A 216 -2.88 23.45 7.09
CA PRO A 216 -2.31 23.21 5.77
C PRO A 216 -0.77 23.27 5.74
N ALA A 217 -0.18 24.21 6.49
CA ALA A 217 1.27 24.35 6.59
C ALA A 217 1.88 23.16 7.34
N LEU A 218 1.21 22.70 8.40
CA LEU A 218 1.62 21.49 9.11
C LEU A 218 1.54 20.25 8.20
N PHE A 219 0.46 20.11 7.43
CA PHE A 219 0.21 18.98 6.54
C PHE A 219 1.26 18.85 5.43
N PHE A 220 1.47 19.91 4.64
CA PHE A 220 2.48 19.87 3.57
C PHE A 220 3.91 19.92 4.14
N GLY A 221 4.12 20.65 5.23
CA GLY A 221 5.41 20.76 5.90
C GLY A 221 5.90 19.44 6.48
N SER A 222 5.03 18.68 7.14
CA SER A 222 5.39 17.37 7.72
C SER A 222 5.67 16.32 6.64
N ILE A 223 4.91 16.32 5.55
CA ILE A 223 5.16 15.45 4.38
C ILE A 223 6.53 15.78 3.77
N ALA A 224 6.79 17.06 3.49
CA ALA A 224 8.05 17.50 2.90
C ALA A 224 9.24 17.18 3.83
N LEU A 225 9.12 17.45 5.13
CA LEU A 225 10.15 17.13 6.11
C LEU A 225 10.43 15.63 6.18
N ALA A 226 9.40 14.78 6.21
CA ALA A 226 9.56 13.34 6.25
C ALA A 226 10.22 12.80 4.96
N MET A 227 9.86 13.34 3.80
CA MET A 227 10.49 12.99 2.53
C MET A 227 11.97 13.41 2.50
N ILE A 228 12.29 14.63 2.93
CA ILE A 228 13.68 15.12 3.02
C ILE A 228 14.49 14.27 4.00
N ALA A 229 13.94 13.99 5.18
CA ALA A 229 14.59 13.15 6.19
C ALA A 229 14.84 11.72 5.66
N TYR A 230 13.89 11.16 4.91
CA TYR A 230 14.05 9.85 4.28
C TYR A 230 15.15 9.84 3.20
N LEU A 231 15.19 10.87 2.34
CA LEU A 231 16.25 11.00 1.32
C LEU A 231 17.62 11.18 1.98
N ALA A 232 17.71 12.01 3.02
CA ALA A 232 18.92 12.21 3.81
C ALA A 232 19.37 10.91 4.50
N LEU A 233 18.43 10.15 5.08
CA LEU A 233 18.71 8.83 5.67
C LEU A 233 19.23 7.85 4.62
N CYS A 234 18.62 7.82 3.42
CA CYS A 234 19.09 6.97 2.32
C CYS A 234 20.50 7.36 1.86
N ALA A 235 20.79 8.65 1.75
CA ALA A 235 22.12 9.15 1.40
C ALA A 235 23.17 8.82 2.47
N LEU A 236 22.82 8.99 3.75
CA LEU A 236 23.66 8.63 4.89
C LEU A 236 23.98 7.13 4.90
N VAL A 237 22.97 6.27 4.74
CA VAL A 237 23.16 4.82 4.65
C VAL A 237 23.99 4.44 3.44
N ALA A 238 23.77 5.10 2.29
CA ALA A 238 24.55 4.87 1.07
C ALA A 238 26.05 5.15 1.31
N ALA A 239 26.35 6.26 1.99
CA ALA A 239 27.71 6.66 2.33
C ALA A 239 28.38 5.70 3.34
N ILE A 240 27.67 5.32 4.41
CA ILE A 240 28.23 4.48 5.48
C ILE A 240 28.40 3.02 5.02
N ALA A 241 27.36 2.44 4.41
CA ALA A 241 27.36 1.03 4.01
C ALA A 241 27.93 0.79 2.60
N ARG A 242 28.35 1.86 1.90
CA ARG A 242 28.87 1.83 0.51
C ARG A 242 27.94 1.09 -0.46
N VAL A 243 26.64 1.37 -0.36
CA VAL A 243 25.62 0.85 -1.27
C VAL A 243 25.13 1.95 -2.22
N PRO A 244 24.76 1.62 -3.47
CA PRO A 244 24.24 2.62 -4.40
C PRO A 244 22.94 3.23 -3.87
N LEU A 245 22.80 4.56 -3.94
CA LEU A 245 21.64 5.31 -3.46
C LEU A 245 20.32 4.79 -4.03
N ARG A 246 20.31 4.40 -5.31
CA ARG A 246 19.14 3.80 -5.97
C ARG A 246 18.63 2.56 -5.25
N GLU A 247 19.53 1.73 -4.74
CA GLU A 247 19.14 0.51 -4.03
C GLU A 247 18.59 0.86 -2.64
N GLY A 248 19.15 1.88 -1.99
CA GLY A 248 18.61 2.38 -0.75
C GLY A 248 17.19 2.95 -0.89
N LEU A 249 16.97 3.77 -1.91
CA LEU A 249 15.64 4.33 -2.22
C LEU A 249 14.60 3.26 -2.56
N ARG A 250 15.02 2.12 -3.11
CA ARG A 250 14.11 1.02 -3.45
C ARG A 250 13.78 0.13 -2.26
N ARG A 251 14.60 0.08 -1.21
CA ARG A 251 14.47 -0.95 -0.16
C ARG A 251 14.17 -0.39 1.22
N TRP A 252 14.83 0.70 1.60
CA TRP A 252 14.80 1.14 3.00
C TRP A 252 13.44 1.68 3.45
N GLY A 253 12.61 2.21 2.54
CA GLY A 253 11.28 2.68 2.90
C GLY A 253 10.36 1.55 3.38
N TYR A 254 10.53 0.33 2.84
CA TYR A 254 9.73 -0.82 3.26
C TYR A 254 10.02 -1.29 4.69
N VAL A 255 11.17 -0.95 5.25
CA VAL A 255 11.48 -1.23 6.67
C VAL A 255 10.50 -0.48 7.57
N PHE A 256 10.09 0.73 7.17
CA PHE A 256 9.16 1.55 7.95
C PHE A 256 7.69 1.15 7.76
N LEU A 257 7.37 0.21 6.86
CA LEU A 257 5.99 -0.13 6.53
C LEU A 257 5.18 -0.70 7.71
N PRO A 258 5.72 -1.58 8.58
CA PRO A 258 4.98 -2.02 9.78
C PRO A 258 4.73 -0.87 10.77
N LEU A 259 5.70 0.05 10.91
CA LEU A 259 5.53 1.26 11.72
C LEU A 259 4.48 2.19 11.11
N GLU A 260 4.48 2.37 9.78
CA GLU A 260 3.45 3.12 9.06
C GLU A 260 2.07 2.55 9.33
N LEU A 261 1.91 1.21 9.33
CA LEU A 261 0.66 0.56 9.66
C LEU A 261 0.22 0.90 11.09
N GLY A 262 1.14 0.86 12.07
CA GLY A 262 0.87 1.26 13.44
C GLY A 262 0.41 2.73 13.54
N CYS A 263 1.14 3.66 12.91
CA CYS A 263 0.77 5.08 12.86
C CYS A 263 -0.57 5.30 12.17
N ALA A 264 -0.90 4.56 11.11
CA ALA A 264 -2.17 4.67 10.42
C ALA A 264 -3.36 4.23 11.31
N PHE A 265 -3.19 3.16 12.09
CA PHE A 265 -4.19 2.73 13.07
C PHE A 265 -4.41 3.78 14.16
N VAL A 266 -3.35 4.44 14.61
CA VAL A 266 -3.45 5.54 15.58
C VAL A 266 -4.14 6.75 14.97
N ALA A 267 -3.72 7.19 13.78
CA ALA A 267 -4.20 8.41 13.15
C ALA A 267 -5.66 8.32 12.66
N PHE A 268 -6.11 7.15 12.18
CA PHE A 268 -7.47 6.97 11.66
C PHE A 268 -8.40 6.21 12.61
N GLY A 269 -7.87 5.55 13.63
CA GLY A 269 -8.65 4.81 14.62
C GLY A 269 -9.01 5.63 15.85
N ASP A 270 -8.51 6.85 15.99
CA ASP A 270 -8.62 7.67 17.20
C ASP A 270 -10.08 7.81 17.66
N ASP A 271 -10.99 8.20 16.76
CA ASP A 271 -12.42 8.38 17.07
C ASP A 271 -13.08 7.09 17.59
N ALA A 272 -12.78 5.95 16.97
CA ALA A 272 -13.32 4.66 17.36
C ALA A 272 -12.73 4.17 18.69
N LEU A 273 -11.44 4.42 18.91
CA LEU A 273 -10.75 4.03 20.14
C LEU A 273 -11.12 4.90 21.33
N GLU A 274 -11.42 6.18 21.10
CA GLU A 274 -11.90 7.12 22.12
C GLU A 274 -13.27 6.73 22.63
N PHE A 275 -14.16 6.27 21.75
CA PHE A 275 -15.46 5.70 22.15
C PHE A 275 -15.31 4.54 23.16
N PHE A 276 -14.26 3.73 23.03
CA PHE A 276 -13.97 2.62 23.94
C PHE A 276 -13.03 3.00 25.11
N GLY A 277 -12.52 4.23 25.16
CA GLY A 277 -11.59 4.70 26.22
C GLY A 277 -10.23 3.99 26.24
N VAL A 278 -9.84 3.30 25.17
CA VAL A 278 -8.60 2.48 25.11
C VAL A 278 -7.52 3.07 24.20
N THR A 279 -7.71 4.29 23.70
CA THR A 279 -6.86 4.95 22.70
C THR A 279 -5.38 4.92 23.05
N VAL A 280 -5.00 5.34 24.27
CA VAL A 280 -3.59 5.41 24.68
C VAL A 280 -2.95 4.02 24.72
N ILE A 281 -3.66 3.03 25.27
CA ILE A 281 -3.14 1.66 25.40
C ILE A 281 -2.95 1.06 24.01
N VAL A 282 -3.97 1.15 23.15
CA VAL A 282 -3.92 0.61 21.79
C VAL A 282 -2.86 1.32 20.96
N ALA A 283 -2.74 2.64 21.06
CA ALA A 283 -1.71 3.40 20.35
C ALA A 283 -0.30 2.94 20.74
N ARG A 284 0.00 2.84 22.04
CA ARG A 284 1.31 2.37 22.52
C ARG A 284 1.61 0.95 22.05
N VAL A 285 0.65 0.04 22.17
CA VAL A 285 0.81 -1.36 21.73
C VAL A 285 1.08 -1.43 20.23
N MET A 286 0.29 -0.72 19.41
CA MET A 286 0.45 -0.73 17.95
C MET A 286 1.78 -0.11 17.50
N LEU A 287 2.22 0.99 18.13
CA LEU A 287 3.49 1.64 17.83
C LEU A 287 4.69 0.77 18.23
N ILE A 288 4.67 0.15 19.40
CA ILE A 288 5.74 -0.75 19.87
C ILE A 288 5.78 -2.03 19.02
N ALA A 289 4.63 -2.62 18.72
CA ALA A 289 4.54 -3.78 17.83
C ALA A 289 5.04 -3.44 16.42
N GLY A 290 4.67 -2.27 15.89
CA GLY A 290 5.14 -1.76 14.60
C GLY A 290 6.66 -1.54 14.58
N LEU A 291 7.23 -0.99 15.65
CA LEU A 291 8.69 -0.85 15.81
C LEU A 291 9.39 -2.21 15.84
N ALA A 292 8.95 -3.13 16.71
CA ALA A 292 9.52 -4.46 16.85
C ALA A 292 9.51 -5.23 15.52
N TRP A 293 8.39 -5.16 14.79
CA TRP A 293 8.26 -5.79 13.48
C TRP A 293 9.15 -5.13 12.42
N SER A 294 9.26 -3.80 12.43
CA SER A 294 10.18 -3.06 11.54
C SER A 294 11.63 -3.46 11.77
N LEU A 295 12.05 -3.61 13.03
CA LEU A 295 13.39 -4.10 13.40
C LEU A 295 13.62 -5.56 12.97
N ALA A 296 12.61 -6.42 13.09
CA ALA A 296 12.69 -7.80 12.61
C ALA A 296 12.87 -7.89 11.08
N LEU A 297 12.25 -6.98 10.31
CA LEU A 297 12.39 -6.90 8.86
C LEU A 297 13.68 -6.22 8.40
N LEU A 298 14.27 -5.35 9.23
CA LEU A 298 15.48 -4.60 8.90
C LEU A 298 16.65 -5.55 8.57
N VAL A 299 16.88 -6.57 9.38
CA VAL A 299 18.01 -7.51 9.20
C VAL A 299 17.94 -8.25 7.85
N PRO A 300 16.84 -8.95 7.48
CA PRO A 300 16.79 -9.66 6.20
C PRO A 300 16.84 -8.69 5.00
N ILE A 301 16.19 -7.53 5.07
CA ILE A 301 16.23 -6.52 4.00
C ILE A 301 17.66 -5.99 3.82
N ALA A 302 18.35 -5.65 4.93
CA ALA A 302 19.71 -5.14 4.88
C ALA A 302 20.71 -6.18 4.35
N ARG A 303 20.56 -7.44 4.74
CA ARG A 303 21.40 -8.54 4.24
C ARG A 303 21.26 -8.74 2.73
N ARG A 304 20.06 -8.57 2.17
CA ARG A 304 19.87 -8.66 0.71
C ARG A 304 20.34 -7.41 -0.03
N ALA A 305 20.37 -6.25 0.65
CA ALA A 305 20.76 -4.97 0.05
C ALA A 305 22.28 -4.77 -0.04
N THR A 306 23.05 -5.57 0.70
CA THR A 306 24.49 -5.40 0.89
C THR A 306 25.25 -6.67 0.53
N ALA A 307 26.49 -6.54 0.08
CA ALA A 307 27.32 -7.69 -0.30
C ALA A 307 27.90 -8.42 0.92
N THR A 308 28.12 -7.70 2.03
CA THR A 308 28.77 -8.24 3.22
C THR A 308 27.93 -8.03 4.48
N ARG A 309 28.08 -8.95 5.46
CA ARG A 309 27.40 -8.84 6.77
C ARG A 309 27.78 -7.58 7.54
N ARG A 310 29.01 -7.07 7.37
CA ARG A 310 29.46 -5.81 7.99
C ARG A 310 28.70 -4.61 7.42
N GLN A 311 28.54 -4.53 6.10
CA GLN A 311 27.75 -3.48 5.45
C GLN A 311 26.27 -3.54 5.88
N ALA A 312 25.70 -4.74 6.03
CA ALA A 312 24.33 -4.90 6.53
C ALA A 312 24.16 -4.29 7.94
N LEU A 313 25.12 -4.54 8.85
CA LEU A 313 25.11 -3.97 10.21
C LEU A 313 25.31 -2.45 10.20
N GLN A 314 26.23 -1.97 9.35
CA GLN A 314 26.47 -0.55 9.14
C GLN A 314 25.23 0.20 8.62
N ALA A 315 24.46 -0.41 7.72
CA ALA A 315 23.19 0.14 7.25
C ALA A 315 22.10 0.09 8.33
N ALA A 316 22.08 -0.97 9.15
CA ALA A 316 21.05 -1.16 10.17
C ALA A 316 21.09 -0.11 11.29
N GLY A 317 22.28 0.39 11.67
CA GLY A 317 22.44 1.39 12.73
C GLY A 317 21.60 2.66 12.54
N PRO A 318 21.85 3.48 11.49
CA PRO A 318 21.10 4.71 11.25
C PRO A 318 19.61 4.47 11.02
N ILE A 319 19.22 3.35 10.40
CA ILE A 319 17.80 3.03 10.19
C ILE A 319 17.10 2.68 11.51
N THR A 320 17.77 1.94 12.40
CA THR A 320 17.28 1.64 13.74
C THR A 320 17.08 2.93 14.54
N LEU A 321 18.04 3.85 14.48
CA LEU A 321 17.94 5.15 15.14
C LEU A 321 16.73 5.94 14.61
N ALA A 322 16.52 5.97 13.29
CA ALA A 322 15.39 6.64 12.69
C ALA A 322 14.03 6.03 13.11
N LEU A 323 13.93 4.70 13.11
CA LEU A 323 12.73 3.99 13.58
C LEU A 323 12.41 4.34 15.04
N VAL A 324 13.41 4.24 15.92
CA VAL A 324 13.26 4.54 17.35
C VAL A 324 12.89 6.01 17.56
N ALA A 325 13.50 6.94 16.83
CA ALA A 325 13.19 8.37 16.93
C ALA A 325 11.75 8.68 16.53
N VAL A 326 11.26 8.08 15.42
CA VAL A 326 9.86 8.25 14.98
C VAL A 326 8.91 7.66 16.03
N THR A 327 9.14 6.43 16.48
CA THR A 327 8.29 5.79 17.50
C THR A 327 8.30 6.58 18.81
N TRP A 328 9.45 7.08 19.24
CA TRP A 328 9.58 7.87 20.46
C TRP A 328 8.83 9.20 20.37
N ALA A 329 8.89 9.88 19.21
CA ALA A 329 8.13 11.11 18.99
C ALA A 329 6.61 10.86 19.14
N TRP A 330 6.10 9.77 18.58
CA TRP A 330 4.69 9.38 18.73
C TRP A 330 4.32 8.99 20.17
N LEU A 331 5.16 8.19 20.84
CA LEU A 331 4.93 7.81 22.24
C LEU A 331 4.96 9.00 23.20
N ARG A 332 5.67 10.09 22.87
CA ARG A 332 5.64 11.32 23.66
C ARG A 332 4.29 12.05 23.56
N TRP A 333 3.52 11.80 22.51
CA TRP A 333 2.19 12.38 22.30
C TRP A 333 1.06 11.54 22.93
N TYR A 334 1.32 10.29 23.32
CA TYR A 334 0.34 9.31 23.84
C TYR A 334 0.83 8.61 25.11
#